data_AF-A0A843X590-F1
#
_entry.id   AF-A0A843X590-F1
#
_cell.length_a   1.000
_cell.length_b   1.000
_cell.length_c   1.000
_cell.angle_alpha   90.00
_cell.angle_beta   90.00
_cell.angle_gamma   90.00
#
_symmetry.space_group_name_H-M   'P 1'
#
loop_
_entity.id
_entity.type
_entity.pdbx_description
1 polymer ?
#
loop_
_entity_poly.entity_id
_entity_poly.type
_entity_poly.pdbx_seq_one_letter_code
_entity_poly.pdbx_strand_id
1 'polypeptide(L)'
;MVQVIEIFAGGGSALVEWKLETGRTHQIRVHAKYLGIPLLGDEVYGGTKNLALSLLKPRIPSTFHTKISSMVSKLQRPCLHALSLGFRHPHTGEDVYFTCPPPSDFAEVLRQLQIINSECLTKFR
;
A
#
# COMPACT_ATOMS: atom_id res chain seq x y z
N MET A 1 4.64 -0.16 15.99
CA MET A 1 3.76 1.02 15.75
C MET A 1 3.22 1.01 14.31
N VAL A 2 1.97 1.43 14.08
CA VAL A 2 1.32 1.50 12.74
C VAL A 2 0.67 2.87 12.58
N GLN A 3 0.90 3.55 11.45
CA GLN A 3 0.35 4.87 11.16
C GLN A 3 -0.24 4.95 9.75
N VAL A 4 -1.44 5.50 9.61
CA VAL A 4 -2.04 5.82 8.31
C VAL A 4 -1.44 7.13 7.81
N ILE A 5 -0.84 7.10 6.62
CA ILE A 5 -0.20 8.26 5.99
C ILE A 5 -1.20 8.98 5.08
N GLU A 6 -1.93 8.24 4.27
CA GLU A 6 -2.87 8.81 3.29
C GLU A 6 -4.03 7.84 3.03
N ILE A 7 -5.22 8.38 2.80
CA ILE A 7 -6.43 7.61 2.47
C ILE A 7 -6.85 7.96 1.04
N PHE A 8 -7.17 6.93 0.26
CA PHE A 8 -7.56 7.07 -1.14
C PHE A 8 -8.98 6.53 -1.38
N ALA A 9 -9.56 6.98 -2.50
CA ALA A 9 -10.84 6.48 -2.99
C ALA A 9 -11.91 6.50 -1.90
N GLY A 10 -12.05 7.62 -1.16
CA GLY A 10 -13.06 7.77 -0.11
C GLY A 10 -13.04 6.68 0.97
N GLY A 11 -11.85 6.15 1.32
CA GLY A 11 -11.70 5.06 2.30
C GLY A 11 -11.64 3.65 1.70
N GLY A 12 -11.58 3.52 0.36
CA GLY A 12 -11.42 2.22 -0.30
C GLY A 12 -10.01 1.63 -0.20
N SER A 13 -9.00 2.46 0.08
CA SER A 13 -7.62 2.02 0.32
C SER A 13 -6.84 3.08 1.11
N ALA A 14 -5.70 2.71 1.67
CA ALA A 14 -4.83 3.63 2.42
C ALA A 14 -3.35 3.27 2.27
N LEU A 15 -2.48 4.27 2.30
CA LEU A 15 -1.05 4.12 2.49
C LEU A 15 -0.76 4.08 4.00
N VAL A 16 -0.08 3.03 4.45
CA VAL A 16 0.17 2.79 5.87
C VAL A 16 1.65 2.53 6.10
N GLU A 17 2.21 3.20 7.08
CA GLU A 17 3.56 2.95 7.58
C GLU A 17 3.51 1.96 8.74
N TRP A 18 4.40 0.96 8.69
CA TRP A 18 4.55 -0.06 9.73
C TRP A 18 5.96 -0.01 10.29
N LYS A 19 6.08 0.24 11.60
CA LYS A 19 7.33 0.10 12.35
C LYS A 19 7.30 -1.22 13.12
N LEU A 20 8.15 -2.15 12.70
CA LEU A 20 8.24 -3.50 13.25
C LEU A 20 9.03 -3.51 14.56
N GLU A 21 8.47 -4.18 15.56
CA GLU A 21 9.16 -4.53 16.83
C GLU A 21 9.63 -5.98 16.83
N THR A 22 8.98 -6.82 16.01
CA THR A 22 9.29 -8.24 15.84
C THR A 22 9.25 -8.60 14.35
N GLY A 23 9.92 -9.69 13.98
CA GLY A 23 10.07 -10.14 12.58
C GLY A 23 9.46 -11.50 12.31
N ARG A 24 8.22 -11.75 12.76
CA ARG A 24 7.54 -13.05 12.50
C ARG A 24 7.20 -13.19 11.02
N THR A 25 7.13 -14.44 10.55
CA THR A 25 6.80 -14.76 9.16
C THR A 25 5.45 -14.13 8.78
N HIS A 26 5.45 -13.35 7.68
CA HIS A 26 4.26 -12.67 7.15
C HIS A 26 3.52 -11.74 8.12
N GLN A 27 4.17 -11.27 9.19
CA GLN A 27 3.54 -10.54 10.29
C GLN A 27 2.62 -9.40 9.83
N ILE A 28 3.10 -8.51 8.97
CA ILE A 28 2.31 -7.38 8.44
C ILE A 28 1.09 -7.88 7.66
N ARG A 29 1.27 -8.90 6.80
CA ARG A 29 0.23 -9.42 5.92
C ARG A 29 -0.92 -10.04 6.72
N VAL A 30 -0.57 -10.86 7.71
CA VAL A 30 -1.54 -11.51 8.61
C VAL A 30 -2.28 -10.47 9.44
N HIS A 31 -1.56 -9.51 10.03
CA HIS A 31 -2.18 -8.47 10.85
C HIS A 31 -3.11 -7.56 10.03
N ALA A 32 -2.68 -7.15 8.83
CA ALA A 32 -3.50 -6.35 7.92
C ALA A 32 -4.82 -7.06 7.57
N LYS A 33 -4.75 -8.37 7.27
CA LYS A 33 -5.95 -9.18 7.06
C LYS A 33 -6.83 -9.30 8.30
N TYR A 34 -6.24 -9.55 9.46
CA TYR A 34 -6.97 -9.64 10.73
C TYR A 34 -7.74 -8.34 11.04
N LEU A 35 -7.15 -7.18 10.75
CA LEU A 35 -7.78 -5.87 10.89
C LEU A 35 -8.85 -5.56 9.81
N GLY A 36 -9.09 -6.48 8.87
CA GLY A 36 -10.04 -6.27 7.77
C GLY A 36 -9.52 -5.38 6.64
N ILE A 37 -8.23 -5.03 6.65
CA ILE A 37 -7.56 -4.15 5.68
C ILE A 37 -6.41 -4.89 4.98
N PRO A 38 -6.67 -5.96 4.22
CA PRO A 38 -5.62 -6.76 3.61
C PRO A 38 -4.79 -5.94 2.61
N LEU A 39 -3.53 -6.31 2.44
CA LEU A 39 -2.61 -5.61 1.54
C LEU A 39 -3.04 -5.81 0.09
N LEU A 40 -3.06 -4.74 -0.69
CA LEU A 40 -3.38 -4.78 -2.10
C LEU A 40 -2.44 -5.75 -2.85
N GLY A 41 -2.97 -6.67 -3.67
CA GLY A 41 -2.18 -7.66 -4.40
C GLY A 41 -1.72 -8.87 -3.56
N ASP A 42 -2.21 -9.01 -2.33
CA ASP A 42 -1.92 -10.18 -1.49
C ASP A 42 -2.92 -11.31 -1.74
N GLU A 43 -2.58 -12.22 -2.65
CA GLU A 43 -3.45 -13.34 -3.01
C GLU A 43 -3.63 -14.37 -1.88
N VAL A 44 -2.68 -14.45 -0.94
CA VAL A 44 -2.71 -15.44 0.17
C VAL A 44 -3.57 -14.93 1.32
N TYR A 45 -3.41 -13.66 1.72
CA TYR A 45 -4.11 -13.09 2.86
C TYR A 45 -5.32 -12.23 2.47
N GLY A 46 -5.92 -12.52 1.32
CA GLY A 46 -7.24 -12.00 0.95
C GLY A 46 -7.25 -10.57 0.41
N GLY A 47 -6.11 -10.02 0.01
CA GLY A 47 -5.97 -8.78 -0.74
C GLY A 47 -6.06 -8.99 -2.24
N THR A 48 -6.99 -9.86 -2.67
CA THR A 48 -7.13 -10.29 -4.06
C THR A 48 -7.49 -9.11 -4.97
N LYS A 49 -7.12 -9.23 -6.25
CA LYS A 49 -7.41 -8.23 -7.28
C LYS A 49 -8.92 -7.90 -7.34
N ASN A 50 -9.78 -8.91 -7.17
CA ASN A 50 -11.23 -8.71 -7.16
C ASN A 50 -11.72 -7.88 -5.97
N LEU A 51 -11.20 -8.14 -4.75
CA LEU A 51 -11.54 -7.36 -3.57
C LEU A 51 -11.07 -5.90 -3.73
N ALA A 52 -9.86 -5.70 -4.24
CA ALA A 52 -9.36 -4.36 -4.50
C ALA A 52 -10.27 -3.58 -5.46
N LEU A 53 -10.70 -4.20 -6.56
CA LEU A 53 -11.60 -3.57 -7.52
C LEU A 53 -12.98 -3.27 -6.93
N SER A 54 -13.52 -4.15 -6.08
CA SER A 54 -14.83 -3.91 -5.43
C SER A 54 -14.79 -2.77 -4.42
N LEU A 55 -13.64 -2.53 -3.76
CA LEU A 55 -13.47 -1.42 -2.83
C LEU A 55 -13.15 -0.09 -3.55
N LEU A 56 -12.42 -0.13 -4.65
CA LEU A 56 -11.98 1.06 -5.37
C LEU A 56 -13.06 1.60 -6.33
N LYS A 57 -13.65 0.74 -7.19
CA LYS A 57 -14.55 1.18 -8.27
C LYS A 57 -15.77 2.00 -7.80
N PRO A 58 -16.48 1.65 -6.71
CA PRO A 58 -17.66 2.41 -6.29
C PRO A 58 -17.35 3.82 -5.80
N ARG A 59 -16.09 4.08 -5.42
CA ARG A 59 -15.66 5.33 -4.77
C ARG A 59 -14.82 6.22 -5.70
N ILE A 60 -14.72 5.82 -6.97
CA ILE A 60 -13.90 6.48 -8.00
C ILE A 60 -14.79 6.74 -9.23
N PRO A 61 -14.65 7.90 -9.92
CA PRO A 61 -15.37 8.17 -11.16
C PRO A 61 -15.15 7.08 -12.22
N SER A 62 -16.20 6.81 -12.99
CA SER A 62 -16.20 5.78 -14.05
C SER A 62 -15.07 5.95 -15.07
N THR A 63 -14.61 7.18 -15.30
CA THR A 63 -13.48 7.52 -16.17
C THR A 63 -12.18 6.78 -15.82
N PHE A 64 -11.99 6.44 -14.54
CA PHE A 64 -10.77 5.79 -14.05
C PHE A 64 -10.91 4.27 -13.89
N HIS A 65 -12.09 3.69 -14.10
CA HIS A 65 -12.33 2.27 -13.83
C HIS A 65 -11.43 1.35 -14.66
N THR A 66 -11.26 1.64 -15.95
CA THR A 66 -10.37 0.88 -16.84
C THR A 66 -8.92 0.98 -16.39
N LYS A 67 -8.50 2.17 -15.96
CA LYS A 67 -7.12 2.44 -15.52
C LYS A 67 -6.80 1.72 -14.21
N ILE A 68 -7.69 1.80 -13.22
CA ILE A 68 -7.58 1.05 -11.96
C ILE A 68 -7.56 -0.46 -12.22
N SER A 69 -8.43 -0.96 -13.11
CA SER A 69 -8.46 -2.39 -13.45
C SER A 69 -7.15 -2.87 -14.05
N SER A 70 -6.59 -2.11 -15.00
CA SER A 70 -5.29 -2.39 -15.60
C SER A 70 -4.17 -2.36 -14.55
N MET A 71 -4.15 -1.34 -13.70
CA MET A 71 -3.15 -1.18 -12.64
C MET A 71 -3.19 -2.33 -11.62
N VAL A 72 -4.38 -2.66 -11.08
CA VAL A 72 -4.54 -3.75 -10.10
C VAL A 72 -4.20 -5.11 -10.72
N SER A 73 -4.47 -5.32 -12.02
CA SER A 73 -4.12 -6.57 -12.70
C SER A 73 -2.61 -6.82 -12.76
N LYS A 74 -1.80 -5.75 -12.83
CA LYS A 74 -0.33 -5.80 -12.89
C LYS A 74 0.33 -6.08 -11.55
N LEU A 75 -0.40 -6.02 -10.45
CA LEU A 75 0.14 -6.36 -9.13
C LEU A 75 0.31 -7.88 -9.01
N GLN A 76 1.56 -8.32 -8.96
CA GLN A 76 1.92 -9.74 -8.82
C GLN A 76 2.39 -10.12 -7.41
N ARG A 77 2.43 -9.13 -6.50
CA ARG A 77 2.90 -9.30 -5.13
C ARG A 77 2.14 -8.35 -4.20
N PRO A 78 2.13 -8.61 -2.89
CA PRO A 78 1.60 -7.66 -1.93
C PRO A 78 2.26 -6.29 -2.09
N CYS A 79 1.46 -5.23 -2.09
CA CYS A 79 1.90 -3.83 -1.99
C CYS A 79 2.50 -3.58 -0.61
N LEU A 80 3.68 -4.16 -0.39
CA LEU A 80 4.50 -4.06 0.80
C LEU A 80 5.94 -3.79 0.36
N HIS A 81 6.57 -2.82 1.02
CA HIS A 81 7.94 -2.42 0.73
C HIS A 81 8.65 -2.03 2.03
N ALA A 82 9.90 -2.48 2.18
CA ALA A 82 10.75 -2.08 3.29
C ALA A 82 11.47 -0.77 2.90
N LEU A 83 10.93 0.36 3.35
CA LEU A 83 11.42 1.69 2.99
C LEU A 83 12.76 2.03 3.65
N SER A 84 12.90 1.70 4.93
CA SER A 84 14.09 2.04 5.72
C SER A 84 14.51 0.88 6.63
N LEU A 85 15.81 0.81 6.89
CA LEU A 85 16.42 -0.13 7.81
C LEU A 85 17.48 0.62 8.63
N GLY A 86 17.36 0.58 9.96
CA GLY A 86 18.34 1.15 10.87
C GLY A 86 18.80 0.10 11.87
N PHE A 87 20.10 0.00 12.10
CA PHE A 87 20.68 -0.89 13.12
C PHE A 87 22.07 -0.40 13.52
N ARG A 88 22.55 -0.90 14.66
CA ARG A 88 23.91 -0.68 15.12
C ARG A 88 24.85 -1.59 14.35
N HIS A 89 25.80 -1.03 13.62
CA HIS A 89 26.73 -1.79 12.79
C HIS A 89 27.56 -2.74 13.66
N PRO A 90 27.62 -4.06 13.34
CA PRO A 90 28.17 -5.07 14.25
C PRO A 90 29.69 -4.95 14.47
N HIS A 91 30.41 -4.30 13.56
CA HIS A 91 31.85 -4.15 13.65
C HIS A 91 32.28 -2.77 14.18
N THR A 92 31.65 -1.70 13.72
CA THR A 92 32.02 -0.32 14.10
C THR A 92 31.27 0.19 15.32
N GLY A 93 30.11 -0.40 15.64
CA GLY A 93 29.27 0.04 16.76
C GLY A 93 28.53 1.36 16.51
N GLU A 94 28.61 1.93 15.31
CA GLU A 94 27.90 3.14 14.90
C GLU A 94 26.48 2.83 14.45
N ASP A 95 25.56 3.78 14.62
CA ASP A 95 24.21 3.65 14.09
C ASP A 95 24.21 3.93 12.59
N VAL A 96 23.81 2.93 11.81
CA VAL A 96 23.70 3.03 10.36
C VAL A 96 22.23 3.01 9.93
N TYR A 97 21.93 3.80 8.91
CA TYR A 97 20.58 3.95 8.36
C TYR A 97 20.61 3.82 6.84
N PHE A 98 19.73 2.98 6.32
CA PHE A 98 19.56 2.74 4.89
C PHE A 98 18.14 3.08 4.49
N THR A 99 17.98 3.62 3.30
CA THR A 99 16.68 3.87 2.68
C THR A 99 16.67 3.32 1.26
N CYS A 100 15.52 2.81 0.83
CA CYS A 100 15.33 2.30 -0.52
C CYS A 100 13.96 2.75 -1.02
N PRO A 101 13.86 3.51 -2.13
CA PRO A 101 12.57 3.94 -2.65
C PRO A 101 11.71 2.73 -3.06
N PRO A 102 10.37 2.85 -3.01
CA PRO A 102 9.50 1.80 -3.48
C PRO A 102 9.78 1.44 -4.95
N PRO A 103 9.69 0.16 -5.31
CA PRO A 103 9.80 -0.27 -6.71
C PRO A 103 8.69 0.34 -7.57
N SER A 104 8.92 0.35 -8.88
CA SER A 104 8.09 1.05 -9.86
C SER A 104 6.63 0.59 -9.89
N ASP A 105 6.36 -0.69 -9.62
CA ASP A 105 5.02 -1.25 -9.52
C ASP A 105 4.22 -0.63 -8.36
N PHE A 106 4.83 -0.52 -7.17
CA PHE A 106 4.25 0.14 -6.02
C PHE A 106 4.08 1.64 -6.29
N ALA A 107 5.16 2.29 -6.74
CA ALA A 107 5.18 3.74 -6.94
C ALA A 107 4.13 4.19 -7.98
N GLU A 108 3.94 3.44 -9.06
CA GLU A 108 2.92 3.74 -10.07
C GLU A 108 1.51 3.60 -9.50
N VAL A 109 1.25 2.56 -8.70
CA VAL A 109 -0.05 2.38 -8.03
C VAL A 109 -0.36 3.56 -7.12
N LEU A 110 0.60 3.94 -6.28
CA LEU A 110 0.46 5.07 -5.37
C LEU A 110 0.18 6.36 -6.14
N ARG A 111 0.96 6.62 -7.20
CA ARG A 111 0.79 7.81 -8.04
C ARG A 111 -0.60 7.87 -8.67
N GLN A 112 -1.12 6.77 -9.22
CA GLN A 112 -2.45 6.75 -9.81
C GLN A 112 -3.55 6.98 -8.76
N LEU A 113 -3.42 6.39 -7.58
CA LEU A 113 -4.36 6.63 -6.48
C LEU A 113 -4.35 8.09 -6.01
N GLN A 114 -3.19 8.73 -5.95
CA GLN A 114 -3.06 10.15 -5.62
C GLN A 114 -3.73 11.05 -6.66
N ILE A 115 -3.49 10.81 -7.96
CA ILE A 115 -4.13 11.56 -9.05
C ILE A 115 -5.65 11.46 -8.95
N ILE A 116 -6.17 10.25 -8.78
CA ILE A 116 -7.61 10.00 -8.65
C ILE A 116 -8.17 10.74 -7.43
N ASN A 117 -7.46 10.70 -6.31
CA ASN A 117 -7.89 11.37 -5.08
C ASN A 117 -7.97 12.89 -5.26
N SER A 118 -6.97 13.50 -5.90
CA SER A 118 -6.95 14.94 -6.19
C SER A 118 -8.10 15.36 -7.12
N GLU A 119 -8.42 14.57 -8.14
CA GLU A 119 -9.54 14.84 -9.05
C GLU A 119 -10.91 14.63 -8.42
N CYS A 120 -11.05 13.66 -7.51
CA CYS A 120 -12.27 13.48 -6.73
C CYS A 120 -12.50 14.67 -5.79
N LEU A 121 -11.46 15.15 -5.10
CA LEU A 121 -11.56 16.26 -4.17
C LEU A 121 -11.90 17.60 -4.86
N THR A 122 -11.51 17.78 -6.13
CA THR A 122 -11.85 18.98 -6.90
C THR A 122 -13.29 19.03 -7.39
N LYS A 123 -14.00 17.88 -7.47
CA LYS A 123 -15.41 17.82 -7.89
C LYS A 123 -16.43 18.09 -6.77
N PHE A 124 -15.98 18.21 -5.52
CA PHE A 124 -16.82 18.49 -4.35
C PHE A 124 -16.57 19.88 -3.74
N ARG A 125 -15.95 20.80 -4.50
CA ARG A 125 -15.85 22.22 -4.16
C ARG A 125 -16.67 23.07 -5.12
#